data_AF-A0A820SNS5-F1
#
_entry.id   AF-A0A820SNS5-F1
#
_cell.length_a   1.000
_cell.length_b   1.000
_cell.length_c   1.000
_cell.angle_alpha   90.00
_cell.angle_beta   90.00
_cell.angle_gamma   90.00
#
_symmetry.space_group_name_H-M   'P 1'
#
loop_
_entity.id
_entity.type
_entity.pdbx_description
1 polymer ?
#
loop_
_entity_poly.entity_id
_entity_poly.type
_entity_poly.pdbx_seq_one_letter_code
_entity_poly.pdbx_strand_id
1 'polypeptide(L)'
;RSFAAESFAYLLRKIENYQSFIDYLFDRKQQCDENELESLALVFSETCQNVQSTFHSCTKSLLTCLWKKFLDKPKQLQSCITTIYSLLIQHATKQNVDILWNCFMNIYRSINHNE
;
A
#
# COMPACT_ATOMS: atom_id res chain seq x y z
N ARG A 1 11.27 12.24 5.61
CA ARG A 1 9.87 12.53 5.23
C ARG A 1 9.88 13.47 4.02
N SER A 2 9.04 13.21 3.02
CA SER A 2 9.02 13.95 1.75
C SER A 2 7.70 14.71 1.63
N PHE A 3 7.76 16.03 1.47
CA PHE A 3 6.59 16.91 1.34
C PHE A 3 5.66 16.48 0.19
N ALA A 4 6.23 16.02 -0.91
CA ALA A 4 5.45 15.53 -2.05
C ALA A 4 4.64 14.28 -1.67
N ALA A 5 5.24 13.34 -0.92
CA ALA A 5 4.56 12.12 -0.53
C ALA A 5 3.37 12.39 0.40
N GLU A 6 3.52 13.31 1.36
CA GLU A 6 2.44 13.73 2.25
C GLU A 6 1.30 14.43 1.48
N SER A 7 1.65 15.27 0.50
CA SER A 7 0.69 15.97 -0.34
C SER A 7 -0.12 15.00 -1.21
N PHE A 8 0.55 14.02 -1.84
CA PHE A 8 -0.14 12.98 -2.60
C PHE A 8 -0.95 12.06 -1.69
N ALA A 9 -0.45 11.69 -0.52
CA ALA A 9 -1.19 10.87 0.45
C ALA A 9 -2.54 11.50 0.81
N TYR A 10 -2.59 12.82 0.99
CA TYR A 10 -3.85 13.54 1.22
C TYR A 10 -4.85 13.36 0.07
N LEU A 11 -4.38 13.40 -1.19
CA LEU A 11 -5.22 13.16 -2.37
C LEU A 11 -5.64 11.69 -2.47
N LEU A 12 -4.71 10.75 -2.26
CA LEU A 12 -4.98 9.31 -2.36
C LEU A 12 -6.00 8.85 -1.33
N ARG A 13 -6.05 9.45 -0.13
CA ARG A 13 -7.09 9.14 0.88
C ARG A 13 -8.52 9.48 0.43
N LYS A 14 -8.68 10.27 -0.64
CA LYS A 14 -9.98 10.65 -1.21
C LYS A 14 -10.40 9.82 -2.42
N ILE A 15 -9.56 8.89 -2.87
CA ILE A 15 -9.89 8.01 -3.99
C ILE A 15 -10.98 7.02 -3.54
N GLU A 16 -12.08 6.95 -4.28
CA GLU A 16 -13.17 6.03 -3.99
C GLU A 16 -12.86 4.60 -4.47
N ASN A 17 -12.16 4.46 -5.59
CA ASN A 17 -11.81 3.18 -6.20
C ASN A 17 -10.30 2.99 -6.33
N TYR A 18 -9.69 2.40 -5.30
CA TYR A 18 -8.26 2.10 -5.30
C TYR A 18 -7.85 1.06 -6.33
N GLN A 19 -8.70 0.07 -6.62
CA GLN A 19 -8.37 -1.00 -7.56
C GLN A 19 -8.14 -0.42 -8.97
N SER A 20 -9.09 0.38 -9.48
CA SER A 20 -8.94 1.03 -10.79
C SER A 20 -7.74 1.97 -10.86
N PHE A 21 -7.43 2.68 -9.77
CA PHE A 21 -6.24 3.55 -9.70
C PHE A 21 -4.94 2.74 -9.77
N ILE A 22 -4.84 1.65 -9.01
CA ILE A 22 -3.67 0.78 -8.97
C ILE A 22 -3.48 0.07 -10.31
N ASP A 23 -4.55 -0.44 -10.90
CA ASP A 23 -4.50 -1.05 -12.23
C ASP A 23 -4.01 -0.03 -13.27
N TYR A 24 -4.55 1.18 -13.26
CA TYR A 24 -4.07 2.25 -14.14
C TYR A 24 -2.58 2.55 -13.96
N LEU A 25 -2.07 2.60 -12.72
CA LEU A 25 -0.66 2.86 -12.44
C LEU A 25 0.26 1.75 -12.98
N PHE A 26 -0.11 0.48 -12.76
CA PHE A 26 0.77 -0.66 -13.02
C PHE A 26 0.50 -1.41 -14.33
N ASP A 27 -0.58 -1.08 -15.05
CA ASP A 27 -0.89 -1.68 -16.36
C ASP A 27 -0.41 -0.86 -17.55
N ARG A 28 -0.24 0.47 -17.38
CA ARG A 28 0.23 1.33 -18.48
C ARG A 28 1.70 1.14 -18.83
N LYS A 29 2.50 0.63 -17.89
CA LYS A 29 3.95 0.48 -18.06
C LYS A 29 4.33 -1.00 -18.02
N GLN A 30 5.00 -1.47 -19.06
CA GLN A 30 5.62 -2.81 -19.09
C GLN A 30 6.70 -2.95 -18.01
N GLN A 31 7.42 -1.86 -17.71
CA GLN A 31 8.39 -1.77 -16.61
C GLN A 31 8.27 -0.39 -15.96
N CYS A 32 8.17 -0.37 -14.64
CA CYS A 32 8.35 0.85 -13.84
C CYS A 32 9.82 1.01 -13.49
N ASP A 33 10.33 2.24 -13.50
CA ASP A 33 11.66 2.53 -12.97
C ASP A 33 11.71 2.25 -11.47
N GLU A 34 12.85 1.79 -10.96
CA GLU A 34 12.99 1.43 -9.55
C GLU A 34 12.80 2.65 -8.63
N ASN A 35 13.31 3.82 -9.04
CA ASN A 35 13.11 5.08 -8.32
C ASN A 35 11.63 5.51 -8.26
N GLU A 36 10.87 5.21 -9.32
CA GLU A 36 9.43 5.48 -9.38
C GLU A 36 8.68 4.57 -8.40
N LEU A 37 9.03 3.27 -8.36
CA LEU A 37 8.45 2.31 -7.42
C LEU A 37 8.74 2.67 -5.96
N GLU A 38 9.95 3.14 -5.67
CA GLU A 38 10.32 3.61 -4.33
C GLU A 38 9.53 4.87 -3.95
N SER A 39 9.42 5.83 -4.86
CA SER A 39 8.64 7.05 -4.65
C SER A 39 7.16 6.73 -4.42
N LEU A 40 6.59 5.79 -5.18
CA LEU A 40 5.22 5.31 -4.97
C LEU A 40 5.07 4.59 -3.63
N ALA A 41 6.05 3.77 -3.25
CA ALA A 41 6.03 3.09 -1.95
C ALA A 41 5.97 4.10 -0.79
N LEU A 42 6.73 5.20 -0.87
CA LEU A 42 6.67 6.30 0.09
C LEU A 42 5.26 6.91 0.14
N VAL A 43 4.69 7.26 -1.01
CA VAL A 43 3.33 7.84 -1.11
C VAL A 43 2.28 6.90 -0.52
N PHE A 44 2.33 5.60 -0.85
CA PHE A 44 1.38 4.62 -0.33
C PHE A 44 1.54 4.41 1.17
N SER A 45 2.77 4.39 1.68
CA SER A 45 3.02 4.28 3.11
C SER A 45 2.48 5.49 3.88
N GLU A 46 2.73 6.71 3.40
CA GLU A 46 2.17 7.94 3.98
C GLU A 46 0.64 7.95 3.89
N THR A 47 0.05 7.43 2.82
CA THR A 47 -1.41 7.30 2.67
C THR A 47 -2.01 6.45 3.78
N CYS A 48 -1.33 5.36 4.14
CA CYS A 48 -1.77 4.45 5.20
C CYS A 48 -1.53 5.00 6.61
N GLN A 49 -0.47 5.78 6.79
CA GLN A 49 -0.11 6.34 8.10
C GLN A 49 -1.04 7.48 8.50
N ASN A 50 -1.30 7.60 9.79
CA ASN A 50 -2.04 8.69 10.41
C ASN A 50 -1.23 9.23 11.59
N VAL A 51 -1.71 10.31 12.21
CA VAL A 51 -1.07 10.90 13.40
C VAL A 51 -0.98 9.89 14.55
N GLN A 52 -0.02 10.14 15.45
CA GLN A 52 0.19 9.36 16.68
C GLN A 52 0.46 7.87 16.47
N SER A 53 1.13 7.50 15.37
CA SER A 53 1.37 6.10 15.04
C SER A 53 0.05 5.34 14.99
N THR A 54 -0.88 5.75 14.14
CA THR A 54 -2.11 4.99 13.86
C THR A 54 -2.24 4.81 12.36
N PHE A 55 -3.09 3.88 11.92
CA PHE A 55 -3.38 3.72 10.49
C PHE A 55 -4.67 4.43 10.12
N HIS A 56 -4.71 4.98 8.91
CA HIS A 56 -5.89 5.59 8.34
C HIS A 56 -6.97 4.53 8.02
N SER A 57 -8.24 4.93 7.98
CA SER A 57 -9.36 4.03 7.69
C SER A 57 -9.27 3.38 6.30
N CYS A 58 -8.61 4.04 5.34
CA CYS A 58 -8.42 3.53 3.97
C CYS A 58 -7.32 2.47 3.84
N THR A 59 -6.47 2.29 4.86
CA THR A 59 -5.29 1.40 4.82
C THR A 59 -5.66 -0.02 4.38
N LYS A 60 -6.73 -0.59 4.95
CA LYS A 60 -7.19 -1.93 4.58
C LYS A 60 -7.54 -2.04 3.10
N SER A 61 -8.26 -1.05 2.56
CA SER A 61 -8.71 -1.04 1.16
C SER A 61 -7.53 -0.91 0.21
N LEU A 62 -6.65 0.05 0.48
CA LEU A 62 -5.45 0.31 -0.32
C LEU A 62 -4.50 -0.90 -0.34
N LEU A 63 -4.15 -1.44 0.82
CA LEU A 63 -3.27 -2.61 0.91
C LEU A 63 -3.86 -3.83 0.22
N THR A 64 -5.19 -4.05 0.34
CA THR A 64 -5.86 -5.17 -0.35
C THR A 64 -5.71 -5.06 -1.86
N CYS A 65 -5.93 -3.87 -2.44
CA CYS A 65 -5.80 -3.66 -3.87
C CYS A 65 -4.34 -3.79 -4.34
N LEU A 66 -3.38 -3.29 -3.55
CA LEU A 66 -1.95 -3.45 -3.83
C LEU A 66 -1.52 -4.91 -3.83
N TRP A 67 -2.02 -5.71 -2.88
CA TRP A 67 -1.74 -7.14 -2.84
C TRP A 67 -2.35 -7.91 -3.99
N LYS A 68 -3.60 -7.60 -4.37
CA LYS A 68 -4.20 -8.18 -5.59
C LYS A 68 -3.34 -7.89 -6.81
N LYS A 69 -2.83 -6.66 -6.94
CA LYS A 69 -1.93 -6.30 -8.04
C LYS A 69 -0.57 -6.99 -7.95
N PHE A 70 -0.03 -7.15 -6.76
CA PHE A 70 1.20 -7.90 -6.53
C PHE A 70 1.06 -9.38 -6.93
N LEU A 71 -0.08 -10.01 -6.66
CA LEU A 71 -0.32 -11.39 -7.10
C LEU A 71 -0.37 -11.53 -8.62
N ASP A 72 -0.92 -10.53 -9.31
CA ASP A 72 -0.93 -10.45 -10.78
C ASP A 72 0.48 -10.20 -11.34
N LYS A 73 1.26 -9.29 -10.72
CA LYS A 73 2.58 -8.86 -11.20
C LYS A 73 3.66 -8.87 -10.10
N PRO A 74 4.03 -10.04 -9.57
CA PRO A 74 4.90 -10.12 -8.39
C PRO A 74 6.28 -9.55 -8.64
N LYS A 75 6.89 -9.85 -9.80
CA LYS A 75 8.23 -9.36 -10.15
C LYS A 75 8.30 -7.84 -10.27
N GLN A 76 7.23 -7.20 -10.73
CA GLN A 76 7.18 -5.74 -10.91
C GLN A 76 6.96 -5.03 -9.57
N LEU A 77 6.13 -5.58 -8.69
CA LEU A 77 5.72 -4.90 -7.45
C LEU A 77 6.50 -5.33 -6.20
N GLN A 78 7.38 -6.35 -6.28
CA GLN A 78 8.07 -6.90 -5.11
C GLN A 78 8.83 -5.85 -4.29
N SER A 79 9.65 -5.02 -4.93
CA SER A 79 10.40 -3.97 -4.24
C SER A 79 9.45 -2.95 -3.59
N CYS A 80 8.46 -2.48 -4.35
CA CYS A 80 7.46 -1.52 -3.87
C CYS A 80 6.71 -2.04 -2.63
N ILE A 81 6.18 -3.26 -2.68
CA ILE A 81 5.44 -3.87 -1.56
C ILE A 81 6.35 -4.08 -0.35
N THR A 82 7.58 -4.56 -0.57
CA THR A 82 8.56 -4.75 0.52
C THR A 82 8.87 -3.43 1.21
N THR A 83 9.06 -2.35 0.44
CA THR A 83 9.31 -1.01 0.98
C THR A 83 8.11 -0.48 1.74
N ILE A 84 6.89 -0.61 1.21
CA ILE A 84 5.65 -0.20 1.90
C ILE A 84 5.58 -0.87 3.27
N TYR A 85 5.69 -2.19 3.32
CA TYR A 85 5.59 -2.93 4.59
C TYR A 85 6.72 -2.58 5.55
N SER A 86 7.95 -2.40 5.07
CA SER A 86 9.07 -1.97 5.91
C SER A 86 8.79 -0.64 6.59
N LEU A 87 8.26 0.33 5.85
CA LEU A 87 7.90 1.66 6.38
C LEU A 87 6.72 1.58 7.35
N LEU A 88 5.71 0.76 7.05
CA LEU A 88 4.56 0.59 7.94
C LEU A 88 4.95 -0.10 9.25
N ILE A 89 5.85 -1.09 9.21
CA ILE A 89 6.38 -1.75 10.41
C ILE A 89 7.20 -0.77 11.25
N GLN A 90 8.02 0.08 10.63
CA GLN A 90 8.76 1.13 11.34
C GLN A 90 7.84 2.18 11.98
N HIS A 91 6.69 2.45 11.37
CA HIS A 91 5.66 3.35 11.92
C HIS A 91 4.82 2.69 13.02
N ALA A 92 4.69 1.35 12.97
CA ALA A 92 3.90 0.59 13.92
C ALA A 92 4.52 0.63 15.32
N THR A 93 3.66 0.76 16.32
CA THR A 93 3.96 0.55 17.73
C THR A 93 3.44 -0.82 18.14
N LYS A 94 3.85 -1.28 19.32
CA LYS A 94 3.32 -2.53 19.90
C LYS A 94 1.79 -2.53 20.04
N GLN A 95 1.17 -1.35 20.11
CA GLN A 95 -0.27 -1.17 20.28
C GLN A 95 -1.08 -1.23 18.99
N ASN A 96 -0.45 -1.11 17.81
CA ASN A 96 -1.15 -1.01 16.53
C ASN A 96 -0.66 -2.03 15.47
N VAL A 97 0.36 -2.83 15.81
CA VAL A 97 0.94 -3.83 14.89
C VAL A 97 -0.08 -4.91 14.52
N ASP A 98 -1.05 -5.14 15.40
CA ASP A 98 -2.21 -6.01 15.15
C ASP A 98 -3.03 -5.52 13.95
N ILE A 99 -3.08 -4.22 13.67
CA ILE A 99 -3.75 -3.68 12.48
C ILE A 99 -3.04 -4.16 11.21
N LEU A 100 -1.71 -4.14 11.17
CA LEU A 100 -0.95 -4.67 10.03
C LEU A 100 -1.14 -6.18 9.88
N TRP A 101 -1.10 -6.90 10.98
CA TRP A 101 -1.36 -8.34 11.01
C TRP A 101 -2.77 -8.67 10.51
N ASN A 102 -3.78 -7.95 10.99
CA ASN A 102 -5.16 -8.10 10.56
C ASN A 102 -5.35 -7.73 9.08
N CYS A 103 -4.67 -6.69 8.59
CA CYS A 103 -4.67 -6.36 7.16
C CYS A 103 -4.08 -7.51 6.34
N PHE A 104 -2.91 -8.02 6.72
CA PHE A 104 -2.27 -9.16 6.07
C PHE A 104 -3.17 -10.41 6.10
N MET A 105 -3.72 -10.77 7.27
CA MET A 105 -4.59 -11.94 7.42
C MET A 105 -5.90 -11.81 6.63
N ASN A 106 -6.48 -10.61 6.55
CA ASN A 106 -7.65 -10.36 5.72
C ASN A 106 -7.36 -10.53 4.23
N ILE A 107 -6.17 -10.15 3.79
CA ILE A 107 -5.72 -10.33 2.41
C ILE A 107 -5.46 -11.80 2.13
N TYR A 108 -4.71 -12.49 3.00
CA TYR A 108 -4.48 -13.93 2.91
C TYR A 108 -5.81 -14.70 2.84
N ARG A 109 -6.79 -14.34 3.69
CA ARG A 109 -8.13 -14.93 3.64
C ARG A 109 -8.88 -14.60 2.36
N SER A 110 -8.82 -13.37 1.85
CA SER A 110 -9.53 -13.01 0.61
C SER A 110 -8.94 -13.70 -0.62
N ILE A 111 -7.66 -14.08 -0.58
CA ILE A 111 -7.02 -14.90 -1.62
C ILE A 111 -7.47 -16.36 -1.49
N ASN A 112 -7.51 -16.91 -0.28
CA ASN A 112 -7.77 -18.34 -0.04
C ASN A 112 -9.25 -18.73 0.16
N HIS A 113 -10.15 -17.77 0.29
CA HIS A 113 -11.61 -18.00 0.39
C HIS A 113 -12.38 -17.50 -0.84
N ASN A 114 -11.69 -17.20 -1.95
CA ASN A 114 -12.30 -16.98 -3.27
C ASN A 114 -12.35 -18.28 -4.11
N GLU A 115 -12.46 -19.44 -3.46
CA GLU A 115 -12.95 -20.69 -4.05
C GLU A 115 -14.41 -20.93 -3.61
#